data_AF-A0A8J2KS71-F1
#
_entry.id   AF-A0A8J2KS71-F1
#
_cell.length_a   1.000
_cell.length_b   1.000
_cell.length_c   1.000
_cell.angle_alpha   90.00
_cell.angle_beta   90.00
_cell.angle_gamma   90.00
#
_symmetry.space_group_name_H-M   'P 1'
#
loop_
_entity.id
_entity.type
_entity.pdbx_description
1 polymer ?
#
loop_
_entity_poly.entity_id
_entity_poly.type
_entity_poly.pdbx_seq_one_letter_code
_entity_poly.pdbx_strand_id
1 'polypeptide(L)'
;MILHQTQLAAGISAIGKAVSQVVKIKTVDNSEKEIRLEAVKALNDAGRLLTDLQFKLSLARRAHITPTLNFLMKTIADQNPVGVLLVEASKSISKVGKELRKEKPPILSRKKHTLPIALRLTNRTPGL
;
A
#
# COMPACT_ATOMS: atom_id res chain seq x y z
N MET A 1 -8.87 12.92 24.19
CA MET A 1 -8.52 11.56 24.63
C MET A 1 -9.24 10.49 23.79
N ILE A 2 -10.56 10.57 23.64
CA ILE A 2 -11.39 9.62 22.87
C ILE A 2 -10.89 9.43 21.43
N LEU A 3 -10.60 10.52 20.70
CA LEU A 3 -10.16 10.45 19.30
C LEU A 3 -8.90 9.60 19.07
N HIS A 4 -7.90 9.69 19.96
CA HIS A 4 -6.66 8.91 19.83
C HIS A 4 -6.90 7.42 20.10
N GLN A 5 -7.76 7.10 21.07
CA GLN A 5 -8.16 5.73 21.37
C GLN A 5 -8.98 5.13 20.22
N THR A 6 -9.90 5.90 19.63
CA THR A 6 -10.66 5.48 18.45
C THR A 6 -9.75 5.23 17.25
N GLN A 7 -8.77 6.12 17.00
CA GLN A 7 -7.80 5.95 15.92
C GLN A 7 -6.92 4.71 16.11
N LEU A 8 -6.47 4.46 17.34
CA LEU A 8 -5.74 3.24 17.68
C LEU A 8 -6.60 1.98 17.48
N ALA A 9 -7.84 1.98 17.98
CA ALA A 9 -8.77 0.87 17.82
C ALA A 9 -9.06 0.57 16.35
N ALA A 10 -9.24 1.60 15.52
CA ALA A 10 -9.42 1.46 14.08
C ALA A 10 -8.17 0.86 13.40
N GLY A 11 -6.97 1.33 13.78
CA GLY A 11 -5.72 0.79 13.25
C GLY A 11 -5.52 -0.69 13.58
N ILE A 12 -5.75 -1.07 14.85
CA ILE A 12 -5.66 -2.47 15.30
C ILE A 12 -6.73 -3.34 14.59
N SER A 13 -7.94 -2.82 14.43
CA SER A 13 -9.03 -3.52 13.72
C SER A 13 -8.68 -3.78 12.25
N ALA A 14 -8.05 -2.82 11.58
CA ALA A 14 -7.58 -2.97 10.21
C ALA A 14 -6.47 -4.04 10.10
N ILE A 15 -5.55 -4.11 11.07
CA ILE A 15 -4.57 -5.22 11.15
C ILE A 15 -5.28 -6.55 11.33
N GLY A 16 -6.25 -6.64 12.24
CA GLY A 16 -7.04 -7.87 12.45
C GLY A 16 -7.75 -8.33 11.17
N LYS A 17 -8.31 -7.38 10.40
CA LYS A 17 -8.92 -7.66 9.09
C LYS A 17 -7.89 -8.20 8.10
N ALA A 18 -6.72 -7.59 8.00
CA ALA A 18 -5.65 -8.05 7.12
C ALA A 18 -5.16 -9.46 7.46
N VAL A 19 -4.90 -9.73 8.75
CA VAL A 19 -4.48 -11.06 9.22
C VAL A 19 -5.55 -12.11 8.91
N SER A 20 -6.82 -11.79 9.16
CA SER A 20 -7.94 -12.69 8.85
C SER A 20 -8.02 -13.02 7.35
N GLN A 21 -7.70 -12.07 6.48
CA GLN A 21 -7.65 -12.29 5.03
C GLN A 21 -6.45 -13.16 4.63
N VAL A 22 -5.27 -12.93 5.21
CA VAL A 22 -4.09 -13.75 4.95
C VAL A 22 -4.32 -15.21 5.36
N VAL A 23 -4.99 -15.44 6.49
CA VAL A 23 -5.33 -16.81 6.94
C VAL A 23 -6.27 -17.51 5.95
N LYS A 24 -7.23 -16.78 5.37
CA LYS A 24 -8.17 -17.33 4.36
C LYS A 24 -7.49 -17.73 3.05
N ILE A 25 -6.33 -17.17 2.71
CA ILE A 25 -5.57 -17.54 1.51
C ILE A 25 -5.19 -19.03 1.54
N LYS A 26 -4.83 -19.57 2.71
CA LYS A 26 -4.47 -20.99 2.85
C LYS A 26 -5.63 -21.96 2.63
N THR A 27 -6.86 -21.45 2.53
CA THR A 27 -8.08 -22.26 2.47
C THR A 27 -8.78 -22.24 1.11
N VAL A 28 -8.41 -21.32 0.20
CA VAL A 28 -9.09 -21.12 -1.09
C VAL A 28 -8.07 -20.84 -2.20
N ASP A 29 -7.77 -21.86 -3.01
CA ASP A 29 -6.69 -21.82 -4.01
C ASP A 29 -6.96 -20.91 -5.23
N ASN A 30 -8.21 -20.51 -5.48
CA ASN A 30 -8.58 -19.81 -6.73
C ASN A 30 -8.69 -18.27 -6.64
N SER A 31 -8.62 -17.65 -5.45
CA SER A 31 -8.78 -16.18 -5.26
C SER A 31 -7.61 -15.51 -4.54
N GLU A 32 -6.45 -16.17 -4.52
CA GLU A 32 -5.29 -15.72 -3.75
C GLU A 32 -4.83 -14.28 -4.06
N LYS A 33 -4.89 -13.83 -5.32
CA LYS A 33 -4.46 -12.47 -5.70
C LYS A 33 -5.37 -11.37 -5.13
N GLU A 34 -6.69 -11.56 -5.16
CA GLU A 34 -7.65 -10.55 -4.66
C GLU A 34 -7.61 -10.46 -3.14
N ILE A 35 -7.51 -11.60 -2.46
CA ILE A 35 -7.42 -11.67 -1.00
C ILE A 35 -6.11 -11.02 -0.51
N ARG A 36 -4.98 -11.26 -1.20
CA ARG A 36 -3.71 -10.58 -0.92
C ARG A 36 -3.82 -9.08 -1.11
N LEU A 37 -4.46 -8.62 -2.19
CA LEU A 37 -4.61 -7.19 -2.47
C LEU A 37 -5.43 -6.49 -1.39
N GLU A 38 -6.53 -7.11 -0.95
CA GLU A 38 -7.38 -6.56 0.11
C GLU A 38 -6.65 -6.55 1.47
N ALA A 39 -5.85 -7.58 1.77
CA ALA A 39 -5.02 -7.60 2.97
C ALA A 39 -3.97 -6.49 2.97
N VAL A 40 -3.34 -6.24 1.83
CA VAL A 40 -2.38 -5.14 1.66
C VAL A 40 -3.05 -3.78 1.82
N LYS A 41 -4.27 -3.59 1.30
CA LYS A 41 -5.04 -2.35 1.53
C LYS A 41 -5.34 -2.13 3.01
N ALA A 42 -5.80 -3.18 3.71
CA ALA A 42 -6.08 -3.11 5.14
C ALA A 42 -4.81 -2.79 5.96
N LEU A 43 -3.66 -3.36 5.60
CA LEU A 43 -2.37 -3.01 6.22
C LEU A 43 -1.93 -1.57 5.92
N ASN A 44 -2.18 -1.07 4.71
CA ASN A 44 -1.87 0.31 4.35
C ASN A 44 -2.70 1.29 5.19
N ASP A 45 -4.01 1.04 5.32
CA ASP A 45 -4.90 1.85 6.15
C ASP A 45 -4.47 1.81 7.62
N ALA A 46 -4.14 0.63 8.15
CA ALA A 46 -3.59 0.48 9.49
C ALA A 46 -2.29 1.26 9.67
N GLY A 47 -1.36 1.13 8.72
CA GLY A 47 -0.08 1.83 8.71
C GLY A 47 -0.30 3.33 8.80
N ARG A 48 -1.14 3.90 7.93
CA ARG A 48 -1.47 5.34 7.94
C ARG A 48 -2.04 5.80 9.28
N LEU A 49 -3.04 5.07 9.80
CA LEU A 49 -3.69 5.42 11.07
C LEU A 49 -2.70 5.40 12.24
N LEU A 50 -1.82 4.40 12.30
CA LEU A 50 -0.85 4.27 13.39
C LEU A 50 0.30 5.28 13.27
N THR A 51 0.82 5.54 12.07
CA THR A 51 1.90 6.52 11.87
C THR A 51 1.43 7.93 12.17
N ASP A 52 0.21 8.30 11.76
CA ASP A 52 -0.37 9.61 12.05
C ASP A 52 -0.60 9.79 13.55
N LEU A 53 -1.07 8.74 14.23
CA LEU A 53 -1.26 8.75 15.67
C LEU A 53 0.07 8.93 16.40
N GLN A 54 1.09 8.16 16.02
CA GLN A 54 2.43 8.23 16.61
C GLN A 54 3.07 9.61 16.40
N PHE A 55 2.88 10.21 15.23
CA PHE A 55 3.35 11.56 14.94
C PHE A 55 2.71 12.59 15.89
N LYS A 56 1.38 12.58 16.03
CA LYS A 56 0.64 13.48 16.93
C LYS A 56 1.08 13.31 18.38
N LEU A 57 1.23 12.07 18.86
CA LEU A 57 1.70 11.79 20.21
C LEU A 57 3.14 12.27 20.45
N SER A 58 4.00 12.10 19.46
CA SER A 58 5.40 12.56 19.54
C SER A 58 5.48 14.09 19.61
N LEU A 59 4.65 14.79 18.82
CA LEU A 59 4.55 16.25 18.85
C LEU A 59 4.01 16.76 20.20
N ALA A 60 2.96 16.14 20.73
CA ALA A 60 2.41 16.48 22.04
C ALA A 60 3.42 16.26 23.18
N ARG A 61 4.11 15.10 23.19
CA ARG A 61 5.17 14.81 24.17
C ARG A 61 6.29 15.85 24.11
N ARG A 62 6.75 16.19 22.91
CA ARG A 62 7.78 17.21 22.74
C ARG A 62 7.31 18.57 23.21
N ALA A 63 6.09 18.99 22.90
CA ALA A 63 5.55 20.26 23.38
C ALA A 63 5.50 20.32 24.92
N HIS A 64 5.27 19.19 25.58
CA HIS A 64 5.23 19.10 27.04
C HIS A 64 6.62 19.07 27.69
N ILE A 65 7.60 18.42 27.08
CA ILE A 65 8.96 18.27 27.61
C ILE A 65 9.83 19.50 27.31
N THR A 66 9.69 20.11 26.12
CA THR A 66 10.55 21.24 25.68
C THR A 66 10.70 22.37 26.71
N PRO A 67 9.66 22.81 27.44
CA PRO A 67 9.79 23.89 28.43
C PRO A 67 10.68 23.56 29.64
N THR A 68 10.86 22.28 29.97
CA THR A 68 11.67 21.85 31.12
C THR A 68 13.13 21.56 30.76
N LEU A 69 13.47 21.66 29.47
CA LEU A 69 14.83 21.42 28.98
C LEU A 69 15.74 22.63 29.22
N ASN A 70 17.02 22.35 29.48
CA ASN A 70 18.06 23.38 29.48
C ASN A 70 18.32 23.91 28.06
N PHE A 71 19.03 25.03 27.96
CA PHE A 71 19.28 25.73 26.68
C PHE A 71 19.88 24.80 25.61
N LEU A 72 20.91 24.03 25.96
CA LEU A 72 21.59 23.12 25.05
C LEU A 72 20.64 22.03 24.51
N MET A 73 19.84 21.43 25.39
CA MET A 73 18.87 20.40 25.01
C MET A 73 17.71 20.97 24.18
N LYS A 74 17.33 22.23 24.41
CA LYS A 74 16.35 22.92 23.58
C LYS A 74 16.87 23.16 22.17
N THR A 75 18.12 23.61 22.02
CA THR A 75 18.77 23.75 20.71
C THR A 75 18.85 22.41 19.96
N ILE A 76 19.21 21.33 20.64
CA ILE A 76 19.24 19.98 20.05
C ILE A 76 17.83 19.54 19.62
N ALA A 77 16.82 19.77 20.46
CA ALA A 77 15.44 19.45 20.12
C ALA A 77 14.99 20.23 18.86
N ASP A 78 15.31 21.52 18.78
CA ASP A 78 14.96 22.38 17.64
C ASP A 78 15.63 21.96 16.33
N GLN A 79 16.87 21.46 16.40
CA GLN A 79 17.56 20.87 15.25
C GLN A 79 16.97 19.52 14.80
N ASN A 80 16.22 18.84 15.65
CA ASN A 80 15.66 17.52 15.39
C ASN A 80 14.12 17.54 15.40
N PRO A 81 13.47 18.00 14.31
CA PRO A 81 12.02 18.02 14.22
C PRO A 81 11.40 16.61 14.30
N VAL A 82 10.24 16.52 14.93
CA VAL A 82 9.47 15.27 14.97
C VAL A 82 9.08 14.90 13.54
N GLY A 83 9.37 13.67 13.13
CA GLY A 83 8.94 13.14 11.83
C GLY A 83 9.96 13.19 10.69
N VAL A 84 11.20 13.64 10.92
CA VAL A 84 12.27 13.58 9.89
C VAL A 84 12.43 12.15 9.34
N LEU A 85 12.53 11.17 10.23
CA LEU A 85 12.63 9.75 9.86
C LEU A 85 11.38 9.22 9.14
N LEU A 86 10.18 9.72 9.48
CA LEU A 86 8.94 9.34 8.78
C LEU A 86 8.91 9.89 7.35
N VAL A 87 9.41 11.11 7.13
CA VAL A 87 9.51 11.72 5.80
C VAL A 87 10.55 10.99 4.95
N GLU A 88 11.69 10.62 5.54
CA GLU A 88 12.72 9.82 4.86
C GLU A 88 12.20 8.43 4.49
N ALA A 89 11.49 7.76 5.40
CA ALA A 89 10.82 6.49 5.12
C ALA A 89 9.76 6.61 4.00
N SER A 90 8.99 7.70 3.96
CA SER A 90 8.03 7.95 2.87
C SER A 90 8.71 8.09 1.50
N LYS A 91 9.87 8.74 1.45
CA LYS A 91 10.67 8.88 0.22
C LYS A 91 11.20 7.54 -0.27
N SER A 92 11.65 6.65 0.61
CA SER A 92 12.11 5.31 0.21
C SER A 92 10.95 4.43 -0.28
N ILE A 93 9.79 4.47 0.39
CA ILE A 93 8.58 3.74 -0.04
C ILE A 93 8.09 4.24 -1.41
N SER A 94 8.11 5.55 -1.65
CA SER A 94 7.74 6.13 -2.96
C SER A 94 8.68 5.70 -4.08
N LYS A 95 9.97 5.48 -3.80
CA LYS A 95 10.91 4.92 -4.77
C LYS A 95 10.56 3.48 -5.10
N VAL A 96 10.33 2.65 -4.09
CA VAL A 96 9.92 1.24 -4.27
C VAL A 96 8.61 1.14 -5.06
N GLY A 97 7.61 1.97 -4.76
CA GLY A 97 6.34 2.01 -5.48
C GLY A 97 6.46 2.44 -6.94
N LYS A 98 7.43 3.30 -7.28
CA LYS A 98 7.73 3.67 -8.67
C LYS A 98 8.42 2.54 -9.42
N GLU A 99 9.31 1.79 -8.79
CA GLU A 99 9.97 0.63 -9.41
C GLU A 99 8.97 -0.51 -9.68
N LEU A 100 8.05 -0.79 -8.75
CA LEU A 100 6.98 -1.78 -8.93
C LEU A 100 6.01 -1.45 -10.09
N ARG A 101 5.87 -0.16 -10.45
CA ARG A 101 5.05 0.29 -11.59
C ARG A 101 5.78 0.23 -12.94
N LYS A 102 7.11 0.06 -12.95
CA LYS A 102 7.90 -0.05 -14.16
C LYS A 102 7.92 -1.47 -14.76
N GLU A 103 7.47 -2.49 -14.01
CA GLU A 103 7.25 -3.81 -14.58
C GLU A 103 6.09 -3.74 -15.60
N LYS A 104 6.44 -3.79 -16.89
CA LYS A 104 5.47 -3.86 -17.98
C LYS A 104 4.65 -5.15 -17.84
N PRO A 105 3.33 -5.13 -18.07
CA PRO A 105 2.56 -6.37 -18.18
C PRO A 105 3.17 -7.24 -19.29
N PRO A 106 3.15 -8.57 -19.16
CA PRO A 106 3.66 -9.46 -20.20
C PRO A 106 2.93 -9.13 -21.49
N ILE A 107 3.69 -8.70 -22.50
CA ILE A 107 3.16 -8.44 -23.84
C ILE A 107 2.61 -9.78 -24.34
N LEU A 108 1.28 -9.93 -24.36
CA LEU A 108 0.62 -10.98 -25.13
C LEU A 108 1.02 -10.77 -26.58
N SER A 109 2.08 -11.46 -27.01
CA SER A 109 2.52 -11.51 -28.39
C SER A 109 1.39 -12.14 -29.20
N ARG A 110 0.54 -11.27 -29.75
CA ARG A 110 -0.54 -11.65 -30.66
C ARG A 110 0.13 -12.08 -31.96
N LYS A 111 0.65 -13.32 -32.00
CA LYS A 111 0.97 -14.00 -33.26
C LYS A 111 -0.30 -13.94 -34.09
N LYS A 112 -0.33 -13.08 -35.10
CA LYS A 112 -1.39 -13.05 -36.09
C LYS A 112 -1.33 -14.39 -36.82
N HIS A 113 -2.12 -15.36 -36.40
CA HIS A 113 -2.44 -16.51 -37.24
C HIS A 113 -3.32 -15.99 -38.38
N THR A 114 -2.68 -15.50 -39.44
CA THR A 114 -3.34 -15.37 -40.74
C THR A 114 -3.62 -16.79 -41.21
N LEU A 115 -4.88 -17.21 -41.15
CA LEU A 115 -5.33 -18.43 -41.80
C LEU A 115 -5.04 -18.32 -43.31
N PRO A 116 -4.54 -19.39 -43.96
CA PRO A 116 -4.24 -19.38 -45.38
C PRO A 116 -5.50 -19.10 -46.20
N ILE A 117 -5.33 -18.28 -47.25
CA ILE A 117 -6.39 -17.72 -48.11
C ILE A 117 -7.32 -18.79 -48.70
N ALA A 118 -6.86 -20.04 -48.81
CA ALA A 118 -7.62 -21.18 -49.36
C ALA A 118 -8.95 -21.47 -48.63
N LEU A 119 -9.10 -21.12 -47.34
CA LEU A 119 -10.33 -21.34 -46.58
C LEU A 119 -11.36 -20.19 -46.67
N ARG A 120 -11.04 -19.09 -47.36
CA ARG A 120 -11.98 -17.94 -47.49
C ARG A 120 -12.94 -18.07 -48.68
N LEU A 121 -12.69 -18.96 -49.63
CA LEU A 121 -13.39 -18.97 -50.91
C LEU A 121 -14.35 -20.15 -51.13
N THR A 122 -14.52 -21.07 -50.17
CA THR A 122 -15.41 -22.23 -50.36
C THR A 122 -16.89 -21.94 -50.07
N ASN A 123 -17.26 -20.75 -49.60
CA ASN A 123 -18.66 -20.39 -49.35
C ASN A 123 -19.33 -19.62 -50.50
N ARG A 124 -18.79 -19.73 -51.72
CA ARG A 124 -19.47 -19.24 -52.92
C ARG A 124 -19.41 -20.29 -54.01
N THR A 125 -20.43 -21.13 -54.06
CA THR A 125 -20.86 -21.78 -55.30
C THR A 125 -22.36 -21.63 -55.51
N PRO A 126 -22.80 -21.68 -56.77
CA PRO A 126 -23.92 -20.91 -57.29
C PRO A 126 -25.15 -21.79 -57.63
N GLY A 127 -26.30 -21.12 -57.81
CA GLY A 127 -27.36 -21.50 -58.74
C GLY A 127 -28.19 -22.76 -58.44
N LEU A 128 -29.48 -22.54 -58.11
CA LEU A 128 -30.62 -23.04 -58.88
C LEU A 128 -31.86 -22.21 -58.51
#